data_AF-A0A426TXJ1-F1
#
_entry.id   AF-A0A426TXJ1-F1
#
_cell.length_a   1.000
_cell.length_b   1.000
_cell.length_c   1.000
_cell.angle_alpha   90.00
_cell.angle_beta   90.00
_cell.angle_gamma   90.00
#
_symmetry.space_group_name_H-M   'P 1'
#
loop_
_entity.id
_entity.type
_entity.pdbx_description
1 polymer ?
#
loop_
_entity_poly.entity_id
_entity_poly.type
_entity_poly.pdbx_seq_one_letter_code
_entity_poly.pdbx_strand_id
1 'polypeptide(L)' 'MGTPTKIQLINRKDSQQYYVNFPMQVAQALDFTKGEIVEWTIHDRSTIVLTRRDVPPSPIEEKKTPR' A
#
# COMPACT_ATOMS: atom_id res chain seq x y z
N MET A 1 -7.06 11.25 6.97
CA MET A 1 -8.13 11.11 5.94
C MET A 1 -8.06 9.69 5.40
N GLY A 2 -9.07 8.85 5.64
CA GLY A 2 -9.12 7.49 5.10
C GLY A 2 -9.94 7.46 3.81
N THR A 3 -9.50 6.68 2.82
CA THR A 3 -10.24 6.48 1.57
C THR A 3 -10.83 5.07 1.58
N PRO A 4 -12.11 4.90 1.97
CA PRO A 4 -12.69 3.56 2.08
C PRO A 4 -12.81 2.92 0.70
N THR A 5 -12.35 1.68 0.57
CA THR A 5 -12.51 0.86 -0.64
C THR A 5 -13.19 -0.45 -0.30
N LYS A 6 -13.80 -1.08 -1.30
CA LYS A 6 -14.46 -2.37 -1.14
C LYS A 6 -13.50 -3.49 -1.52
N ILE A 7 -13.52 -4.56 -0.73
CA ILE A 7 -12.93 -5.83 -1.11
C ILE A 7 -13.88 -6.51 -2.09
N GLN A 8 -13.34 -7.02 -3.19
CA GLN A 8 -14.04 -7.79 -4.20
C GLN A 8 -13.47 -9.21 -4.20
N LEU A 9 -14.33 -10.20 -4.37
CA LEU A 9 -13.92 -11.59 -4.55
C LEU A 9 -14.16 -11.98 -6.00
N ILE A 10 -13.09 -12.31 -6.71
CA ILE A 10 -13.14 -12.93 -8.04
C ILE A 10 -13.06 -14.44 -7.81
N ASN A 11 -14.22 -15.10 -7.89
CA ASN A 11 -14.34 -16.54 -7.73
C ASN A 11 -14.44 -17.20 -9.11
N ARG A 12 -13.46 -18.02 -9.46
CA ARG A 12 -13.41 -18.81 -10.70
C ARG A 12 -13.36 -20.29 -10.36
N LYS A 13 -13.61 -21.14 -11.35
CA LYS A 13 -13.71 -22.60 -11.19
C LYS A 13 -12.49 -23.21 -10.48
N ASP A 14 -11.29 -22.71 -10.79
CA ASP A 14 -10.03 -23.24 -10.27
C ASP A 14 -9.27 -22.24 -9.37
N SER A 15 -9.82 -21.05 -9.09
CA SER A 15 -9.09 -20.03 -8.32
C SER A 15 -10.02 -19.05 -7.61
N GLN A 16 -9.65 -18.66 -6.39
CA GLN A 16 -10.27 -17.56 -5.66
C GLN A 16 -9.24 -16.45 -5.45
N GLN A 17 -9.58 -15.24 -5.83
CA GLN A 17 -8.72 -14.07 -5.68
C GLN A 17 -9.51 -12.94 -5.03
N TYR A 18 -9.02 -12.48 -3.89
CA TYR A 18 -9.51 -11.25 -3.28
C TYR A 18 -8.76 -10.07 -3.89
N TYR A 19 -9.51 -9.03 -4.23
CA TYR A 19 -9.01 -7.83 -4.85
C TYR A 19 -9.49 -6.62 -4.06
N VAL A 20 -8.60 -5.65 -3.87
CA VAL A 20 -8.93 -4.35 -3.29
C VAL A 20 -8.43 -3.27 -4.25
N ASN A 21 -9.28 -2.30 -4.55
CA ASN A 21 -8.88 -1.16 -5.35
C ASN A 21 -7.86 -0.33 -4.57
N PHE A 22 -6.75 0.01 -5.22
CA PHE A 22 -5.83 0.99 -4.70
C PHE A 22 -6.36 2.40 -5.02
N PRO A 23 -6.67 3.25 -4.02
CA PRO A 23 -7.24 4.56 -4.29
C PRO A 23 -6.25 5.45 -5.05
N MET A 24 -6.73 6.11 -6.11
CA MET A 24 -5.89 7.02 -6.91
C MET A 24 -5.30 8.16 -6.08
N GLN A 25 -6.03 8.67 -5.08
CA GLN A 25 -5.53 9.74 -4.20
C GLN A 25 -4.32 9.30 -3.39
N VAL A 26 -4.30 8.03 -2.94
CA VAL A 26 -3.15 7.46 -2.22
C VAL A 26 -1.99 7.23 -3.19
N ALA A 27 -2.27 6.77 -4.41
CA ALA A 27 -1.23 6.53 -5.42
C ALA A 27 -0.50 7.82 -5.80
N GLN A 28 -1.25 8.90 -5.98
CA GLN A 28 -0.70 10.22 -6.26
C GLN A 28 0.08 10.77 -5.08
N ALA A 29 -0.44 10.64 -3.85
CA ALA A 29 0.25 11.13 -2.66
C ALA A 29 1.57 10.41 -2.35
N LEU A 30 1.73 9.16 -2.83
CA LEU A 30 2.95 8.36 -2.65
C LEU A 30 3.86 8.35 -3.89
N ASP A 31 3.47 9.05 -4.96
CA ASP A 31 4.13 9.04 -6.26
C ASP A 31 4.40 7.61 -6.77
N PHE A 32 3.38 6.75 -6.71
CA PHE A 32 3.51 5.35 -7.14
C PHE A 32 3.80 5.23 -8.63
N THR A 33 4.73 4.33 -8.94
CA THR A 33 5.13 4.02 -10.31
C THR A 33 4.63 2.65 -10.76
N LYS A 34 4.47 2.47 -12.07
CA LYS A 34 4.06 1.18 -12.62
C LYS A 34 5.14 0.14 -12.33
N GLY A 35 4.74 -0.98 -11.72
CA GLY A 35 5.63 -2.10 -11.42
C GLY A 35 6.35 -1.99 -10.08
N GLU A 36 6.03 -0.98 -9.27
CA GLU A 36 6.57 -0.85 -7.91
C GLU A 36 6.14 -2.01 -7.01
N ILE A 37 7.07 -2.51 -6.20
CA ILE A 37 6.83 -3.66 -5.32
C ILE A 37 6.47 -3.15 -3.91
N VAL A 38 5.32 -3.60 -3.45
CA VAL A 38 4.80 -3.33 -2.11
C VAL A 38 4.51 -4.63 -1.38
N GLU A 39 4.59 -4.60 -0.06
CA GLU A 39 4.40 -5.75 0.81
C GLU A 39 3.26 -5.49 1.80
N TRP A 40 2.32 -6.43 1.88
CA TRP A 40 1.24 -6.40 2.85
C TRP A 40 1.62 -7.22 4.09
N THR A 41 1.53 -6.60 5.27
CA THR A 41 1.72 -7.28 6.56
C THR A 41 0.45 -7.14 7.39
N ILE A 42 0.07 -8.22 8.10
CA ILE A 42 -1.05 -8.21 9.04
C ILE A 42 -0.52 -7.70 10.38
N HIS A 43 -0.98 -6.53 10.81
CA HIS A 43 -0.66 -6.01 12.14
C HIS A 43 -1.64 -6.57 13.17
N ASP A 44 -2.94 -6.53 12.86
CA ASP A 44 -4.01 -7.10 13.68
C ASP A 44 -5.27 -7.37 12.84
N ARG A 45 -6.40 -7.74 13.48
CA ARG A 45 -7.65 -8.06 12.78
C ARG A 45 -8.30 -6.87 12.07
N SER A 46 -8.03 -5.66 12.53
CA SER A 46 -8.55 -4.40 11.98
C SER A 46 -7.55 -3.67 11.08
N THR A 47 -6.27 -4.02 11.16
CA THR A 47 -5.18 -3.25 10.56
C THR A 47 -4.27 -4.14 9.72
N ILE A 48 -4.18 -3.80 8.44
CA ILE A 48 -3.14 -4.29 7.53
C ILE A 48 -2.24 -3.11 7.15
N VAL A 49 -0.93 -3.37 7.08
CA VAL A 49 0.08 -2.38 6.74
C VAL A 49 0.60 -2.68 5.34
N LEU A 50 0.66 -1.65 4.50
CA LEU A 50 1.32 -1.71 3.21
C LEU A 50 2.66 -0.98 3.29
N THR A 51 3.75 -1.69 3.02
CA THR A 51 5.10 -1.13 3.05
C THR A 51 5.72 -1.22 1.67
N ARG A 52 6.36 -0.13 1.23
CA ARG A 52 7.13 -0.08 -0.01
C ARG A 52 8.49 -0.76 0.21
N ARG A 53 8.91 -1.65 -0.68
CA ARG A 53 10.23 -2.29 -0.61
C ARG A 53 11.34 -1.32 -1.03
N ASP A 54 11.08 -0.55 -2.08
CA ASP A 54 12.00 0.42 -2.65
C ASP A 54 11.35 1.80 -2.59
N VAL A 55 11.81 2.64 -1.67
CA VAL A 55 11.33 4.02 -1.52
C VAL A 55 12.33 4.94 -2.20
N PRO A 56 11.89 5.82 -3.13
CA PRO A 56 12.77 6.88 -3.61
C PRO A 56 13.24 7.72 -2.42
N PRO A 57 14.49 8.22 -2.45
CA PRO A 57 15.04 8.99 -1.34
C PRO A 57 14.11 10.17 -1.02
N SER A 58 13.79 10.34 0.27
CA SER A 58 12.97 11.45 0.73
C SER A 58 13.57 12.78 0.25
N PRO A 59 12.78 13.68 -0.35
CA PRO A 59 13.25 15.00 -0.76
C PRO A 59 13.58 15.93 0.42
N ILE A 60 13.29 15.50 1.65
CA ILE A 60 13.56 16.23 2.88
C ILE A 60 14.77 15.56 3.54
N GLU A 61 15.88 16.28 3.65
CA GLU A 61 17.01 15.86 4.47
C GLU A 61 16.53 15.66 5.91
N GLU A 62 16.50 14.40 6.35
CA GLU A 62 16.32 14.09 7.76
C GLU A 62 17.54 14.63 8.51
N LYS A 63 17.39 15.80 9.16
CA LYS A 63 18.28 16.18 10.25
C LYS A 63 18.15 15.10 11.32
N LYS A 64 19.08 14.14 11.31
CA LYS A 64 19.29 13.19 12.41
C LYS A 64 19.54 14.02 13.66
N THR A 65 18.53 14.20 14.50
CA THR A 65 18.73 14.69 15.85
C THR A 65 19.47 13.59 16.61
N PRO A 66 20.71 13.81 17.06
CA PRO A 66 21.39 12.83 17.91
C PRO A 66 20.61 12.76 19.23
N ARG A 67 20.26 11.56 19.66
CA ARG A 67 19.87 11.28 21.05
C ARG A 67 20.97 10.48 21.71
#